data_AF-A0A9X9A8I5-F1
#
_entry.id   AF-A0A9X9A8I5-F1
#
_cell.length_a   1.000
_cell.length_b   1.000
_cell.length_c   1.000
_cell.angle_alpha   90.00
_cell.angle_beta   90.00
_cell.angle_gamma   90.00
#
_symmetry.space_group_name_H-M   'P 1'
#
loop_
_entity.id
_entity.type
_entity.pdbx_description
1 polymer ?
#
loop_
_entity_poly.entity_id
_entity_poly.type
_entity_poly.pdbx_seq_one_letter_code
_entity_poly.pdbx_strand_id
1 'polypeptide(L)'
;MAMFPIERNYIGYGSSRPGIPLTKVRFIVSHDTGNPGSNAIGNRDYFNELQPKASAHTFIDDKTILEIIPINEVAYHVRYGVPTDNDLYGYDAN
;
A
#
# COMPACT_ATOMS: atom_id res chain seq x y z
N MET A 1 -20.89 15.78 -5.50
CA MET A 1 -19.74 14.86 -5.34
C MET A 1 -19.43 14.77 -3.86
N ALA A 2 -19.34 13.56 -3.31
CA ALA A 2 -18.79 13.36 -1.97
C ALA A 2 -17.26 13.39 -2.07
N MET A 3 -16.61 14.07 -1.13
CA MET A 3 -15.14 14.12 -1.03
C MET A 3 -14.76 13.48 0.31
N PHE A 4 -13.98 12.42 0.25
CA PHE A 4 -13.47 11.75 1.44
C PHE A 4 -12.08 12.33 1.74
N PRO A 5 -11.85 12.84 2.97
CA PRO A 5 -10.52 13.34 3.34
C PRO A 5 -9.51 12.19 3.34
N ILE A 6 -8.29 12.49 2.89
CA ILE A 6 -7.15 11.58 2.98
C ILE A 6 -6.27 12.04 4.13
N GLU A 7 -6.11 11.19 5.14
CA GLU A 7 -5.20 11.42 6.25
C GLU A 7 -3.83 10.82 5.93
N ARG A 8 -2.77 11.50 6.35
CA ARG A 8 -1.39 11.04 6.15
C ARG A 8 -0.76 10.73 7.49
N ASN A 9 -0.40 9.47 7.70
CA ASN A 9 0.29 9.00 8.90
C ASN A 9 1.33 7.95 8.51
N TYR A 10 2.47 8.44 8.03
CA TYR A 10 3.47 7.56 7.46
C TYR A 10 4.12 6.65 8.50
N ILE A 11 4.39 5.41 8.11
CA ILE A 11 5.20 4.48 8.90
C ILE A 11 6.69 4.82 8.79
N GLY A 12 7.48 4.41 9.78
CA GLY A 12 8.93 4.57 9.76
C GLY A 12 9.59 3.76 8.64
N TYR A 13 10.78 4.17 8.20
CA TYR A 13 11.58 3.37 7.27
C TYR A 13 11.99 2.05 7.92
N GLY A 14 11.92 0.97 7.14
CA GLY A 14 12.17 -0.38 7.61
C GLY A 14 11.79 -1.44 6.58
N SER A 15 11.61 -2.68 7.01
CA SER A 15 11.24 -3.79 6.13
C SER A 15 9.93 -3.58 5.38
N SER A 16 8.97 -2.85 5.97
CA SER A 16 7.70 -2.51 5.33
C SER A 16 7.78 -1.25 4.47
N ARG A 17 8.67 -0.30 4.79
CA ARG A 17 8.85 0.93 4.01
C ARG A 17 10.30 1.11 3.60
N PRO A 18 10.68 0.69 2.39
CA PRO A 18 12.07 0.70 1.94
C PRO A 18 12.59 2.09 1.58
N GLY A 19 11.71 3.09 1.39
CA GLY A 19 12.10 4.43 0.97
C GLY A 19 12.61 4.51 -0.48
N ILE A 20 12.31 3.50 -1.30
CA ILE A 20 12.70 3.47 -2.72
C ILE A 20 11.78 4.41 -3.51
N PRO A 21 12.32 5.40 -4.25
CA PRO A 21 11.50 6.30 -5.06
C PRO A 21 10.75 5.58 -6.18
N LEU A 22 9.45 5.86 -6.31
CA LEU A 22 8.63 5.41 -7.43
C LEU A 22 8.63 6.48 -8.52
N THR A 23 9.30 6.20 -9.64
CA THR A 23 9.52 7.18 -10.71
C THR A 23 8.29 7.39 -11.60
N LYS A 24 7.43 6.37 -11.73
CA LYS A 24 6.21 6.43 -12.53
C LYS A 24 5.17 5.44 -12.04
N VAL A 25 3.97 5.94 -11.77
CA VAL A 25 2.81 5.10 -11.47
C VAL A 25 2.21 4.57 -12.78
N ARG A 26 2.04 3.25 -12.88
CA ARG A 26 1.43 2.56 -14.03
C ARG A 26 0.13 1.84 -13.68
N PHE A 27 0.03 1.38 -12.42
CA PHE A 27 -1.11 0.62 -11.92
C PHE A 27 -1.60 1.20 -10.59
N ILE A 28 -2.86 0.91 -10.30
CA ILE A 28 -3.44 0.97 -8.96
C ILE A 28 -3.89 -0.45 -8.65
N VAL A 29 -3.38 -1.03 -7.57
CA VAL A 29 -3.71 -2.39 -7.14
C VAL A 29 -4.53 -2.32 -5.87
N SER A 30 -5.72 -2.93 -5.88
CA SER A 30 -6.62 -2.97 -4.72
C SER A 30 -6.57 -4.37 -4.09
N HIS A 31 -6.49 -4.40 -2.75
CA HIS A 31 -6.50 -5.61 -1.95
C HIS A 31 -7.57 -5.53 -0.87
N ASP A 32 -8.05 -6.69 -0.45
CA ASP A 32 -8.78 -6.84 0.81
C ASP A 32 -7.78 -7.23 1.90
N THR A 33 -7.92 -6.69 3.12
CA THR A 33 -7.02 -7.01 4.24
C THR A 33 -7.12 -8.48 4.66
N GLY A 34 -8.24 -9.16 4.36
CA GLY A 34 -8.52 -10.50 4.85
C GLY A 34 -8.58 -10.56 6.39
N ASN A 35 -8.78 -9.41 7.04
CA ASN A 35 -8.74 -9.24 8.49
C ASN A 35 -10.05 -8.59 9.00
N PRO A 36 -11.13 -9.40 9.18
CA PRO A 36 -12.43 -8.90 9.61
C PRO A 36 -12.35 -8.16 10.94
N GLY A 37 -12.99 -6.99 11.02
CA GLY A 37 -13.04 -6.16 12.22
C GLY A 37 -11.80 -5.28 12.44
N SER A 38 -10.79 -5.33 11.56
CA SER A 38 -9.70 -4.36 11.54
C SER A 38 -10.15 -3.01 10.95
N ASN A 39 -9.35 -1.97 11.19
CA ASN A 39 -9.58 -0.62 10.67
C ASN A 39 -8.28 -0.04 10.09
N ALA A 40 -8.34 1.14 9.49
CA ALA A 40 -7.20 1.71 8.77
C ALA A 40 -5.99 1.95 9.69
N ILE A 41 -6.20 2.52 10.88
CA ILE A 41 -5.11 2.81 11.83
C ILE A 41 -4.48 1.53 12.41
N GLY A 42 -5.28 0.50 12.71
CA GLY A 42 -4.77 -0.77 13.22
C GLY A 42 -3.88 -1.49 12.20
N ASN A 43 -4.24 -1.44 10.91
CA ASN A 43 -3.37 -1.97 9.85
C ASN A 43 -2.09 -1.12 9.72
N ARG A 44 -2.19 0.22 9.74
CA ARG A 44 -1.01 1.11 9.77
C ARG A 44 -0.05 0.73 10.89
N ASP A 45 -0.56 0.55 12.10
CA ASP A 45 0.25 0.27 13.28
C ASP A 45 0.91 -1.10 13.19
N TYR A 46 0.19 -2.12 12.69
CA TYR A 46 0.77 -3.44 12.40
C TYR A 46 2.02 -3.35 11.49
N PHE A 47 1.94 -2.61 10.36
CA PHE A 47 3.08 -2.46 9.46
C PHE A 47 4.20 -1.61 10.06
N ASN A 48 3.85 -0.62 10.89
CA ASN A 48 4.85 0.21 11.57
C ASN A 48 5.62 -0.55 12.65
N GLU A 49 4.92 -1.41 13.42
CA GLU A 49 5.47 -2.14 14.57
C GLU A 49 6.16 -3.44 14.17
N LEU A 50 5.49 -4.29 13.40
CA LEU A 50 6.01 -5.62 13.07
C LEU A 50 7.05 -5.59 11.94
N GLN A 51 6.96 -4.60 11.05
CA GLN A 51 7.84 -4.46 9.89
C GLN A 51 7.98 -5.77 9.07
N PRO A 52 6.87 -6.39 8.60
CA PRO A 52 6.99 -7.49 7.65
C PRO A 52 7.58 -7.02 6.31
N LYS A 53 8.08 -7.95 5.49
CA LYS A 53 8.45 -7.68 4.09
C LYS A 53 7.20 -7.59 3.19
N ALA A 54 6.28 -6.74 3.59
CA ALA A 54 5.02 -6.43 2.95
C ALA A 54 4.57 -5.02 3.39
N SER A 55 3.78 -4.33 2.57
CA SER A 55 3.17 -3.03 2.88
C SER A 55 2.18 -2.61 1.81
N ALA A 56 1.40 -1.56 2.09
CA ALA A 56 0.51 -0.90 1.14
C ALA A 56 0.62 0.62 1.28
N HIS A 57 0.24 1.38 0.25
CA HIS A 57 0.22 2.84 0.31
C HIS A 57 -0.90 3.36 1.20
N THR A 58 -2.09 2.77 1.10
CA THR A 58 -3.29 3.23 1.81
C THR A 58 -4.05 2.07 2.46
N PHE A 59 -4.64 2.34 3.62
CA PHE A 59 -5.70 1.52 4.21
C PHE A 59 -6.99 2.34 4.28
N ILE A 60 -8.10 1.73 3.91
CA ILE A 60 -9.39 2.39 3.76
C ILE A 60 -10.43 1.60 4.55
N ASP A 61 -11.19 2.29 5.40
CA ASP A 61 -12.33 1.71 6.12
C ASP A 61 -13.60 2.58 5.92
N ASP A 62 -14.65 2.32 6.72
CA ASP A 62 -15.92 3.03 6.66
C ASP A 62 -15.83 4.52 7.08
N LYS A 63 -14.71 4.94 7.67
CA LYS A 63 -14.53 6.26 8.28
C LYS A 63 -13.42 7.06 7.64
N THR A 64 -12.32 6.44 7.21
CA THR A 64 -11.12 7.14 6.77
C THR A 64 -10.39 6.46 5.62
N ILE A 65 -9.69 7.29 4.83
CA ILE A 65 -8.64 6.87 3.90
C ILE A 65 -7.32 7.29 4.54
N LEU A 66 -6.51 6.31 4.95
CA LEU A 66 -5.24 6.55 5.62
C LEU A 66 -4.07 6.19 4.70
N GLU A 67 -3.28 7.18 4.30
CA GLU A 67 -2.04 7.03 3.56
C GLU A 67 -0.87 6.81 4.53
N ILE A 68 -0.23 5.65 4.41
CA ILE A 68 0.82 5.18 5.34
C ILE A 68 2.20 5.10 4.69
N ILE A 69 2.26 5.08 3.36
CA ILE A 69 3.48 5.23 2.56
C ILE A 69 3.15 6.23 1.43
N PRO A 70 3.98 7.26 1.20
CA PRO A 70 3.78 8.20 0.11
C PRO A 70 3.67 7.51 -1.26
N ILE A 71 2.76 7.96 -2.12
CA ILE A 71 2.57 7.40 -3.48
C ILE A 71 3.76 7.59 -4.43
N ASN A 72 4.77 8.36 -4.02
CA ASN A 72 6.05 8.49 -4.73
C ASN A 72 7.13 7.55 -4.17
N GLU A 73 6.76 6.58 -3.34
CA GLU A 73 7.61 5.49 -2.85
C GLU A 73 7.02 4.12 -3.21
N VAL A 74 7.87 3.11 -3.31
CA VAL A 74 7.47 1.70 -3.51
C VAL A 74 6.86 1.13 -2.21
N ALA A 75 5.79 0.34 -2.35
CA ALA A 75 5.22 -0.50 -1.30
C ALA A 75 5.20 -1.98 -1.77
N TYR A 76 5.35 -2.92 -0.84
CA TYR A 76 5.51 -4.35 -1.15
C TYR A 76 4.18 -5.10 -1.00
N HIS A 77 3.35 -5.18 -2.05
CA HIS A 77 2.02 -5.82 -1.97
C HIS A 77 1.73 -6.87 -3.06
N VAL A 78 2.55 -6.98 -4.11
CA VAL A 78 2.37 -7.99 -5.18
C VAL A 78 3.40 -9.11 -5.03
N ARG A 79 3.03 -10.31 -5.47
CA ARG A 79 3.95 -11.44 -5.51
C ARG A 79 4.95 -11.24 -6.65
N TYR A 80 6.24 -11.38 -6.34
CA TYR A 80 7.29 -11.38 -7.36
C TYR A 80 7.16 -12.57 -8.32
N GLY A 81 7.59 -12.38 -9.57
CA GLY A 81 7.69 -13.47 -10.55
C GLY A 81 6.35 -13.93 -11.13
N VAL A 82 5.33 -13.08 -11.11
CA VAL A 82 4.03 -13.33 -11.74
C VAL A 82 3.92 -12.49 -13.02
N PRO A 83 4.17 -13.06 -14.22
CA PRO A 83 4.34 -12.26 -15.45
C PRO A 83 3.02 -11.82 -16.10
N THR A 84 1.87 -12.18 -15.54
CA THR A 84 0.55 -11.95 -16.16
C THR A 84 0.33 -10.49 -16.57
N ASP A 85 0.67 -9.52 -15.70
CA ASP A 85 0.50 -8.11 -16.03
C ASP A 85 1.52 -7.61 -17.06
N ASN A 86 2.73 -8.17 -17.07
CA ASN A 86 3.75 -7.88 -18.07
C ASN A 86 3.28 -8.34 -19.45
N ASP A 87 2.70 -9.54 -19.53
CA ASP A 87 2.22 -10.14 -20.77
C ASP A 87 0.96 -9.41 -21.30
N LEU A 88 0.07 -8.96 -20.41
CA LEU A 88 -1.18 -8.30 -20.79
C LEU A 88 -1.02 -6.80 -21.08
N TYR A 89 -0.18 -6.10 -20.32
CA TYR A 89 -0.10 -4.63 -20.31
C TYR A 89 1.29 -4.07 -20.64
N GLY A 90 2.31 -4.92 -20.75
CA GLY A 90 3.69 -4.51 -21.04
C GLY A 90 4.41 -3.83 -19.87
N TYR A 91 3.87 -3.92 -18.65
CA TYR A 91 4.43 -3.31 -17.44
C TYR A 91 4.30 -4.26 -16.25
N ASP A 92 5.27 -4.17 -15.33
CA ASP A 92 5.23 -4.89 -14.04
C ASP A 92 4.39 -4.12 -13.03
N ALA A 93 3.49 -4.82 -12.34
CA ALA A 93 2.61 -4.27 -11.32
C ALA A 93 3.26 -4.22 -9.92
N ASN A 94 4.48 -4.74 -9.78
CA ASN A 94 5.29 -4.71 -8.57
C ASN A 94 6.31 -3.55 -8.55
#